data_AF-A0AAE0YPV0-F1
#
_entry.id   AF-A0AAE0YPV0-F1
#
_cell.length_a   1.000
_cell.length_b   1.000
_cell.length_c   1.000
_cell.angle_alpha   90.00
_cell.angle_beta   90.00
_cell.angle_gamma   90.00
#
_symmetry.space_group_name_H-M   'P 1'
#
loop_
_entity.id
_entity.type
_entity.pdbx_description
1 polymer ?
#
loop_
_entity_poly.entity_id
_entity_poly.type
_entity_poly.pdbx_seq_one_letter_code
_entity_poly.pdbx_strand_id
1 'polypeptide(L)'
;MYPYTRDWFPNFRTDAIKIYSDENMKAHVITVIQAIQMLVDHSFDSDTLIALVEKMARMHLHKSVTTIEVEIFWKCFLRQMKIAMGGRFNSKREKAWARFLALHNKIYRQVEDQWLEESDQTMNNFEKKLRGQKSFAV
;
A
#
# COMPACT_ATOMS: atom_id res chain seq x y z
N MET A 1 -14.39 -7.09 -6.14
CA MET A 1 -13.55 -7.48 -4.98
C MET A 1 -12.47 -8.40 -5.51
N TYR A 2 -11.21 -8.21 -5.14
CA TYR A 2 -10.08 -9.03 -5.60
C TYR A 2 -9.87 -10.17 -4.59
N PRO A 3 -10.24 -11.43 -4.88
CA PRO A 3 -10.35 -12.45 -3.84
C PRO A 3 -9.05 -12.79 -3.10
N TYR A 4 -7.90 -12.61 -3.75
CA TYR A 4 -6.56 -12.87 -3.20
C TYR A 4 -6.17 -11.90 -2.08
N THR A 5 -6.71 -10.67 -2.08
CA THR A 5 -6.37 -9.66 -1.07
C THR A 5 -6.87 -10.01 0.33
N ARG A 6 -7.69 -11.05 0.45
CA ARG A 6 -8.16 -11.57 1.74
C ARG A 6 -7.09 -12.37 2.49
N ASP A 7 -6.02 -12.78 1.81
CA ASP A 7 -4.93 -13.53 2.45
C ASP A 7 -4.18 -12.70 3.50
N TRP A 8 -4.20 -11.37 3.43
CA TRP A 8 -3.65 -10.48 4.45
C TRP A 8 -4.51 -10.35 5.71
N PHE A 9 -5.73 -10.89 5.69
CA PHE A 9 -6.70 -10.76 6.78
C PHE A 9 -7.24 -12.12 7.20
N PRO A 10 -6.54 -12.83 8.11
CA PRO A 10 -6.83 -14.20 8.49
C PRO A 10 -8.29 -14.44 8.94
N ASN A 11 -8.90 -13.47 9.61
CA ASN A 11 -10.22 -13.58 10.22
C ASN A 11 -11.38 -13.80 9.24
N PHE A 12 -11.25 -13.36 7.99
CA PHE A 12 -12.30 -13.52 6.96
C PHE A 12 -11.74 -14.03 5.63
N ARG A 13 -10.58 -14.69 5.68
CA ARG A 13 -9.91 -15.31 4.52
C ARG A 13 -10.87 -16.24 3.75
N THR A 14 -11.63 -17.05 4.47
CA THR A 14 -12.51 -18.10 3.92
C THR A 14 -13.98 -17.70 3.78
N ASP A 15 -14.43 -16.64 4.46
CA ASP A 15 -15.81 -16.18 4.46
C ASP A 15 -15.86 -14.67 4.19
N ALA A 16 -16.17 -14.31 2.95
CA ALA A 16 -16.18 -12.92 2.51
C ALA A 16 -17.28 -12.07 3.18
N ILE A 17 -18.34 -12.68 3.73
CA ILE A 17 -19.44 -11.94 4.36
C ILE A 17 -19.00 -11.39 5.72
N LYS A 18 -18.13 -12.12 6.43
CA LYS A 18 -17.60 -11.71 7.74
C LYS A 18 -16.76 -10.44 7.71
N ILE A 19 -16.33 -9.97 6.53
CA ILE A 19 -15.58 -8.73 6.40
C ILE A 19 -16.32 -7.51 7.01
N TYR A 20 -17.65 -7.50 6.94
CA TYR A 20 -18.47 -6.37 7.42
C TYR A 20 -18.66 -6.37 8.93
N SER A 21 -18.52 -7.54 9.58
CA SER A 21 -18.66 -7.69 11.03
C SER A 21 -17.32 -7.81 11.76
N ASP A 22 -16.21 -7.98 11.05
CA ASP A 22 -14.86 -8.09 11.65
C ASP A 22 -14.38 -6.74 12.21
N GLU A 23 -14.15 -6.70 13.52
CA GLU A 23 -13.71 -5.48 14.22
C GLU A 23 -12.31 -5.03 13.79
N ASN A 24 -11.42 -5.97 13.44
CA ASN A 24 -10.08 -5.65 12.94
C ASN A 24 -10.16 -4.95 11.57
N MET A 25 -11.04 -5.40 10.69
CA MET A 25 -11.30 -4.73 9.42
C MET A 25 -11.89 -3.34 9.63
N LYS A 26 -12.87 -3.19 10.53
CA LYS A 26 -13.44 -1.86 10.85
C LYS A 26 -12.36 -0.91 11.35
N ALA A 27 -11.52 -1.36 12.28
CA ALA A 27 -10.38 -0.58 12.78
C ALA A 27 -9.39 -0.23 11.65
N HIS A 28 -9.08 -1.18 10.77
CA HIS A 28 -8.20 -0.93 9.63
C HIS A 28 -8.78 0.12 8.67
N VAL A 29 -10.08 0.06 8.37
CA VAL A 29 -10.76 1.06 7.53
C VAL A 29 -10.67 2.45 8.14
N ILE A 30 -10.86 2.58 9.45
CA ILE A 30 -10.70 3.87 10.16
C ILE A 30 -9.28 4.40 9.95
N THR A 31 -8.25 3.57 10.17
CA THR A 31 -6.85 3.96 9.96
C THR A 31 -6.57 4.37 8.51
N VAL A 32 -7.14 3.68 7.53
CA VAL A 32 -7.01 4.03 6.11
C VAL A 32 -7.63 5.40 5.83
N ILE A 33 -8.82 5.68 6.35
CA ILE A 33 -9.49 6.98 6.14
C ILE A 33 -8.70 8.11 6.81
N GLN A 34 -8.18 7.88 8.02
CA GLN A 34 -7.30 8.83 8.70
C GLN A 34 -6.01 9.09 7.90
N ALA A 35 -5.39 8.05 7.34
CA ALA A 35 -4.21 8.20 6.48
C ALA A 35 -4.54 9.02 5.22
N ILE A 36 -5.67 8.77 4.56
CA ILE A 36 -6.13 9.55 3.41
C ILE A 36 -6.35 11.02 3.79
N GLN A 37 -6.94 11.28 4.97
CA GLN A 37 -7.13 12.64 5.48
C GLN A 37 -5.79 13.36 5.64
N MET A 38 -4.82 12.72 6.30
CA MET A 38 -3.46 13.28 6.46
C MET A 38 -2.79 13.57 5.12
N LEU A 39 -2.90 12.64 4.17
CA LEU A 39 -2.37 12.79 2.82
C LEU A 39 -2.97 14.01 2.08
N VAL A 40 -4.26 14.27 2.28
CA VAL A 40 -4.94 15.44 1.69
C VAL A 40 -4.55 16.73 2.40
N ASP A 41 -4.53 16.73 3.74
CA ASP A 41 -4.19 17.90 4.56
C ASP A 41 -2.78 18.41 4.28
N HIS A 42 -1.86 17.49 3.99
CA HIS A 42 -0.46 17.81 3.65
C HIS A 42 -0.19 17.80 2.14
N SER A 43 -1.20 17.83 1.28
CA SER A 43 -1.02 17.74 -0.18
C SER A 43 -0.24 18.92 -0.81
N PHE A 44 -0.08 20.02 -0.08
CA PHE A 44 0.72 21.18 -0.49
C PHE A 44 2.11 21.24 0.16
N ASP A 45 2.43 20.29 1.03
CA ASP A 45 3.74 20.12 1.66
C ASP A 45 4.38 18.85 1.10
N SER A 46 5.29 19.03 0.13
CA SER A 46 5.91 17.91 -0.59
C SER A 46 6.69 17.00 0.33
N ASP A 47 7.40 17.55 1.30
CA ASP A 47 8.32 16.80 2.14
C ASP A 47 7.54 15.94 3.14
N THR A 48 6.50 16.52 3.75
CA THR A 48 5.59 15.77 4.61
C THR A 48 4.82 14.71 3.82
N LEU A 49 4.34 15.03 2.62
CA LEU A 49 3.62 14.07 1.78
C LEU A 49 4.50 12.87 1.41
N ILE A 50 5.75 13.12 0.97
CA ILE A 50 6.72 12.07 0.64
C ILE A 50 6.96 11.18 1.85
N ALA A 51 7.31 11.77 3.01
CA ALA A 51 7.59 11.00 4.22
C ALA A 51 6.40 10.13 4.67
N LEU A 52 5.17 10.63 4.53
CA LEU A 52 3.95 9.87 4.84
C LEU A 52 3.79 8.67 3.89
N VAL A 53 3.94 8.89 2.58
CA VAL A 53 3.80 7.81 1.58
C VAL A 53 4.92 6.78 1.74
N GLU A 54 6.16 7.20 2.01
CA GLU A 54 7.27 6.29 2.25
C GLU A 54 7.04 5.41 3.48
N LYS A 55 6.60 6.00 4.59
CA LYS A 55 6.23 5.26 5.79
C LYS A 55 5.13 4.25 5.51
N MET A 56 4.09 4.66 4.78
CA MET A 56 3.01 3.77 4.37
C MET A 56 3.52 2.62 3.50
N ALA A 57 4.36 2.90 2.52
CA ALA A 57 4.92 1.90 1.62
C ALA A 57 5.71 0.83 2.38
N ARG A 58 6.64 1.23 3.26
CA ARG A 58 7.44 0.27 4.04
C ARG A 58 6.57 -0.65 4.91
N MET A 59 5.55 -0.11 5.58
CA MET A 59 4.63 -0.91 6.40
C MET A 59 3.85 -1.96 5.61
N HIS A 60 3.50 -1.64 4.36
CA HIS A 60 2.70 -2.50 3.49
C HIS A 60 3.58 -3.51 2.73
N LEU A 61 4.78 -3.12 2.31
CA LEU A 61 5.75 -4.01 1.66
C LEU A 61 6.16 -5.17 2.58
N HIS A 62 6.29 -4.94 3.90
CA HIS A 62 6.50 -6.01 4.88
C HIS A 62 5.39 -7.07 4.90
N LYS A 63 4.19 -6.72 4.41
CA LYS A 63 3.03 -7.61 4.30
C LYS A 63 2.82 -8.12 2.87
N SER A 64 3.81 -7.93 2.00
CA SER A 64 3.75 -8.26 0.58
C SER A 64 2.62 -7.55 -0.17
N VAL A 65 2.28 -6.32 0.26
CA VAL A 65 1.35 -5.44 -0.45
C VAL A 65 2.20 -4.51 -1.32
N THR A 66 2.21 -4.78 -2.63
CA THR A 66 2.99 -4.00 -3.59
C THR A 66 2.22 -2.78 -4.06
N THR A 67 2.86 -1.91 -4.82
CA THR A 67 2.16 -0.78 -5.44
C THR A 67 1.01 -1.25 -6.36
N ILE A 68 1.05 -2.48 -6.92
CA ILE A 68 -0.05 -3.01 -7.75
C ILE A 68 -1.35 -3.09 -6.94
N GLU A 69 -1.28 -3.64 -5.74
CA GLU A 69 -2.41 -3.72 -4.81
C GLU A 69 -2.94 -2.35 -4.42
N VAL A 70 -2.03 -1.40 -4.20
CA VAL A 70 -2.37 -0.04 -3.81
C VAL A 70 -3.02 0.74 -4.96
N GLU A 71 -2.55 0.54 -6.19
CA GLU A 71 -3.20 1.06 -7.39
C GLU A 71 -4.62 0.52 -7.56
N ILE A 72 -4.82 -0.78 -7.29
CA ILE A 72 -6.13 -1.41 -7.28
C ILE A 72 -7.03 -0.77 -6.22
N PHE A 73 -6.53 -0.61 -4.99
CA PHE A 73 -7.24 0.06 -3.92
C PHE A 73 -7.69 1.47 -4.33
N TRP A 74 -6.78 2.27 -4.91
CA TRP A 74 -7.08 3.63 -5.34
C TRP A 74 -8.14 3.70 -6.44
N LYS A 75 -8.12 2.76 -7.40
CA LYS A 75 -9.19 2.65 -8.41
C LYS A 75 -10.54 2.36 -7.76
N CYS A 76 -10.58 1.45 -6.78
CA CYS A 76 -11.79 1.17 -6.02
C CYS A 76 -12.26 2.39 -5.22
N PHE A 77 -11.35 3.08 -4.53
CA PHE A 77 -11.64 4.27 -3.75
C PHE A 77 -12.25 5.38 -4.61
N LEU A 78 -11.64 5.70 -5.77
CA LEU A 78 -12.18 6.71 -6.69
C LEU A 78 -13.58 6.36 -7.21
N ARG A 79 -13.82 5.07 -7.51
CA ARG A 79 -15.16 4.62 -7.90
C ARG A 79 -16.17 4.88 -6.79
N GLN A 80 -15.82 4.60 -5.53
CA GLN A 80 -16.72 4.86 -4.41
C GLN A 80 -16.93 6.35 -4.17
N MET A 81 -15.88 7.17 -4.29
CA MET A 81 -16.04 8.63 -4.24
C MET A 81 -17.00 9.15 -5.30
N LYS A 82 -16.89 8.66 -6.55
CA LYS A 82 -17.77 9.05 -7.65
C LYS A 82 -19.23 8.70 -7.36
N ILE A 83 -19.49 7.52 -6.78
CA ILE A 83 -20.82 7.09 -6.36
C ILE A 83 -21.34 7.99 -5.23
N ALA A 84 -20.56 8.15 -4.16
CA ALA A 84 -20.98 8.86 -2.95
C ALA A 84 -21.21 10.37 -3.18
N MET A 85 -20.41 11.00 -4.04
CA MET A 85 -20.49 12.43 -4.31
C MET A 85 -21.40 12.76 -5.50
N GLY A 86 -21.77 11.77 -6.32
CA GLY A 86 -22.62 11.96 -7.51
C GLY A 86 -22.15 13.10 -8.41
N GLY A 87 -23.06 14.01 -8.77
CA GLY A 87 -22.74 15.17 -9.62
C GLY A 87 -21.70 16.13 -9.04
N ARG A 88 -21.41 16.06 -7.73
CA ARG A 88 -20.30 16.82 -7.14
C ARG A 88 -18.96 16.25 -7.60
N PHE A 89 -18.82 14.97 -7.95
CA PHE A 89 -17.55 14.44 -8.45
C PHE A 89 -17.36 14.71 -9.95
N ASN A 90 -17.19 15.99 -10.28
CA ASN A 90 -17.01 16.43 -11.67
C ASN A 90 -15.59 16.16 -12.21
N SER A 91 -15.42 16.37 -13.51
CA SER A 91 -14.16 16.10 -14.23
C SER A 91 -12.95 16.84 -13.66
N LYS A 92 -13.14 18.05 -13.10
CA LYS A 92 -12.05 18.80 -12.43
C LYS A 92 -11.58 18.05 -11.18
N ARG A 93 -12.49 17.57 -10.35
CA ARG A 93 -12.18 16.81 -9.13
C ARG A 93 -11.58 15.44 -9.46
N GLU A 94 -12.13 14.76 -10.46
CA GLU A 94 -11.58 13.48 -10.95
C GLU A 94 -10.12 13.63 -11.42
N LYS A 95 -9.82 14.67 -12.22
CA LYS A 95 -8.45 14.97 -12.65
C LYS A 95 -7.50 15.33 -11.50
N ALA A 96 -7.99 16.08 -10.51
CA ALA A 96 -7.19 16.44 -9.34
C ALA A 96 -6.80 15.19 -8.54
N TRP A 97 -7.77 14.32 -8.26
CA TRP A 97 -7.51 13.04 -7.61
C TRP A 97 -6.59 12.14 -8.43
N ALA A 98 -6.79 12.03 -9.75
CA ALA A 98 -5.92 11.22 -10.60
C ALA A 98 -4.45 11.66 -10.53
N ARG A 99 -4.19 12.98 -10.50
CA ARG A 99 -2.82 13.52 -10.34
C ARG A 99 -2.24 13.23 -8.97
N PHE A 100 -3.04 13.45 -7.91
CA PHE A 100 -2.64 13.16 -6.54
C PHE A 100 -2.25 11.69 -6.37
N LEU A 101 -3.07 10.78 -6.91
CA LEU A 101 -2.84 9.34 -6.82
C LEU A 101 -1.68 8.86 -7.70
N ALA A 102 -1.46 9.48 -8.86
CA ALA A 102 -0.28 9.22 -9.67
C ALA A 102 1.01 9.59 -8.93
N LEU A 103 1.02 10.72 -8.20
CA LEU A 103 2.14 11.11 -7.36
C LEU A 103 2.35 10.10 -6.21
N HIS A 104 1.28 9.75 -5.50
CA HIS A 104 1.31 8.74 -4.44
C HIS A 104 1.94 7.42 -4.95
N ASN A 105 1.44 6.89 -6.07
CA ASN A 105 1.92 5.61 -6.60
C ASN A 105 3.36 5.69 -7.11
N LYS A 106 3.78 6.84 -7.64
CA LYS A 106 5.18 7.06 -8.01
C LYS A 106 6.10 6.95 -6.80
N ILE A 107 5.77 7.63 -5.69
CA ILE A 107 6.57 7.58 -4.46
C ILE A 107 6.58 6.16 -3.89
N TYR A 108 5.41 5.51 -3.83
CA TYR A 108 5.32 4.13 -3.36
C TYR A 108 6.20 3.20 -4.20
N ARG A 109 6.15 3.30 -5.53
CA ARG A 109 6.96 2.49 -6.44
C ARG A 109 8.45 2.66 -6.19
N GLN A 110 8.91 3.89 -5.97
CA GLN A 110 10.32 4.16 -5.66
C GLN A 110 10.77 3.45 -4.38
N VAL A 111 9.91 3.39 -3.36
CA VAL A 111 10.19 2.67 -2.11
C VAL A 111 10.16 1.16 -2.31
N GLU A 112 9.25 0.67 -3.14
CA GLU A 112 9.21 -0.75 -3.53
C GLU A 112 10.48 -1.17 -4.28
N ASP A 113 10.93 -0.37 -5.24
CA ASP A 113 12.17 -0.65 -5.99
C ASP A 113 13.37 -0.73 -5.04
N GLN A 114 13.50 0.25 -4.12
CA GLN A 114 14.53 0.25 -3.07
C GLN A 114 14.43 -0.99 -2.15
N TRP A 115 13.22 -1.34 -1.75
CA TRP A 115 12.96 -2.50 -0.89
C TRP A 115 13.41 -3.82 -1.53
N LEU A 116 13.17 -3.96 -2.83
CA LEU A 116 13.60 -5.13 -3.60
C LEU A 116 15.12 -5.19 -3.71
N GLU A 117 15.78 -4.07 -4.00
CA GLU A 117 17.24 -3.98 -4.04
C GLU A 117 17.89 -4.34 -2.69
N GLU A 118 17.34 -3.81 -1.58
CA GLU A 118 17.78 -4.12 -0.21
C GLU A 118 17.61 -5.61 0.13
N SER A 119 16.49 -6.20 -0.30
CA SER A 119 16.16 -7.62 -0.07
C SER A 119 17.11 -8.53 -0.83
N ASP A 120 17.37 -8.23 -2.10
CA ASP A 120 18.30 -8.99 -2.95
C ASP A 120 19.72 -8.93 -2.42
N GLN A 121 20.18 -7.76 -2.00
CA GLN A 121 21.50 -7.60 -1.40
C GLN A 121 21.64 -8.42 -0.11
N THR A 122 20.59 -8.45 0.71
CA THR A 122 20.55 -9.22 1.96
C THR A 122 20.64 -10.72 1.66
N MET A 123 19.88 -11.22 0.69
CA MET A 123 19.92 -12.63 0.28
C MET A 123 21.29 -13.02 -0.29
N ASN A 124 21.88 -12.19 -1.15
CA ASN A 124 23.21 -12.41 -1.71
C ASN A 124 24.29 -12.49 -0.62
N ASN A 125 24.23 -11.62 0.38
CA ASN A 125 25.15 -11.63 1.53
C ASN A 125 24.98 -12.90 2.37
N PHE A 126 23.73 -13.32 2.60
CA PHE A 126 23.42 -14.55 3.33
C PHE A 126 23.97 -15.79 2.61
N GLU A 127 23.77 -15.90 1.29
CA GLU A 127 24.31 -17.01 0.50
C GLU A 127 25.84 -17.07 0.52
N LYS A 128 26.52 -15.92 0.39
CA LYS A 128 27.99 -15.84 0.50
C LYS A 128 28.48 -16.35 1.84
N LYS A 129 27.80 -16.00 2.94
CA LYS A 129 28.12 -16.48 4.29
C LYS A 129 27.98 -17.99 4.41
N LEU A 130 26.89 -18.56 3.86
CA LEU A 130 26.68 -20.01 3.85
C LEU A 130 27.76 -20.75 3.04
N ARG A 131 28.18 -20.21 1.89
CA ARG A 131 29.27 -20.79 1.09
C ARG A 131 30.62 -20.71 1.80
N GLY A 132 30.91 -19.58 2.45
CA GLY A 132 32.14 -19.38 3.22
C GLY A 132 32.25 -20.33 4.42
N GLN A 133 31.15 -20.61 5.12
CA GLN A 133 31.14 -21.55 6.26
C GLN A 133 31.35 -23.01 5.84
N LYS A 134 30.91 -23.41 4.63
CA LYS A 134 31.15 -24.76 4.09
C LYS A 134 32.61 -25.02 3.70
N SER A 135 33.43 -23.98 3.54
CA SER A 135 34.85 -24.09 3.16
C SER A 135 35.79 -24.48 4.30
N PHE A 136 35.34 -24.43 5.56
CA PHE A 136 36.17 -24.71 6.75
C PHE A 136 35.82 -26.04 7.43
N ALA A 137 34.96 -26.87 6.83
CA ALA A 137 34.51 -28.15 7.38
C ALA A 137 35.23 -29.37 6.77
N VAL A 138 36.52 -29.24 6.43
CA VAL A 138 37.39 -30.33 5.95
C VAL A 138 38.47 -30.62 6.98
#